data_AF-A0A7Y5I0K6-F1
#
_entry.id   AF-A0A7Y5I0K6-F1
#
_cell.length_a   1.000
_cell.length_b   1.000
_cell.length_c   1.000
_cell.angle_alpha   90.00
_cell.angle_beta   90.00
_cell.angle_gamma   90.00
#
_symmetry.space_group_name_H-M   'P 1'
#
loop_
_entity.id
_entity.type
_entity.pdbx_description
1 polymer ?
#
loop_
_entity_poly.entity_id
_entity_poly.type
_entity_poly.pdbx_seq_one_letter_code
_entity_poly.pdbx_strand_id
1 'polypeptide(L)'
;NYQSPSGNAATAVTVAVAGGFTTGSQSIASTGTAISVIDISTAAGANTALTAIDAALTQINSSRAELGAIQNRFSSTIDNLMTNSENLSASRSRIMDADFAQETANLSRAQILQQAGTAMVAQANQLPQNVLKLLQG
;
A
#
# COMPACT_ATOMS: atom_id res chain seq x y z
N ASN A 1 7.07 24.79 6.03
CA ASN A 1 5.99 25.76 5.70
C ASN A 1 4.71 25.48 6.48
N TYR A 2 4.80 25.13 7.77
CA TYR A 2 3.64 25.07 8.65
C TYR A 2 3.62 26.38 9.44
N GLN A 3 2.81 27.32 8.96
CA GLN A 3 2.45 28.50 9.72
C GLN A 3 1.53 28.02 10.83
N SER A 4 1.99 28.13 12.09
CA SER A 4 1.12 28.00 13.26
C SER A 4 -0.10 28.90 13.05
N PRO A 5 -1.34 28.42 13.31
CA PRO A 5 -2.53 29.25 13.24
C PRO A 5 -2.28 30.51 14.08
N SER A 6 -2.32 31.65 13.41
CA SER A 6 -2.18 32.97 14.02
C SER A 6 -3.07 33.04 15.24
N GLY A 7 -2.47 33.34 16.40
CA GLY A 7 -3.22 33.67 17.60
C GLY A 7 -4.18 34.79 17.26
N ASN A 8 -5.45 34.45 17.06
CA ASN A 8 -6.50 35.44 16.96
C ASN A 8 -6.53 36.15 18.32
N ALA A 9 -6.06 37.40 18.33
CA ALA A 9 -6.14 38.28 19.48
C ALA A 9 -7.55 38.14 20.09
N ALA A 10 -7.59 37.85 21.39
CA ALA A 10 -8.82 37.69 22.14
C ALA A 10 -9.76 38.86 21.83
N THR A 11 -10.74 38.62 20.96
CA THR A 11 -11.76 39.62 20.65
C THR A 11 -12.74 39.54 21.81
N ALA A 12 -12.57 40.42 22.80
CA ALA A 12 -13.48 40.51 23.93
C ALA A 12 -14.88 40.89 23.40
N VAL A 13 -15.77 39.91 23.31
CA VAL A 13 -17.18 40.15 23.02
C VAL A 13 -17.85 40.61 24.31
N THR A 14 -17.98 41.91 24.49
CA THR A 14 -18.75 42.50 25.60
C THR A 14 -20.23 42.32 25.32
N VAL A 15 -20.85 41.28 25.87
CA VAL A 15 -22.32 41.13 25.88
C VAL A 15 -22.87 41.96 27.04
N ALA A 16 -23.50 43.09 26.74
CA ALA A 16 -24.24 43.86 27.73
C ALA A 16 -25.57 43.15 28.05
N VAL A 17 -25.68 42.52 29.22
CA VAL A 17 -26.95 42.01 29.76
C VAL A 17 -27.40 42.93 30.89
N ALA A 18 -28.58 43.55 30.71
CA ALA A 18 -29.19 44.39 31.73
C ALA A 18 -29.72 43.52 32.87
N GLY A 19 -29.06 43.58 34.04
CA GLY A 19 -29.55 42.94 35.27
C GLY A 19 -28.45 42.37 36.15
N GLY A 20 -27.76 43.23 36.90
CA GLY A 20 -27.15 42.92 38.20
C GLY A 20 -26.10 41.82 38.33
N PHE A 21 -25.71 41.13 37.25
CA PHE A 21 -24.63 40.14 37.28
C PHE A 21 -23.32 40.80 36.84
N THR A 22 -22.26 40.60 37.62
CA THR A 22 -20.96 41.23 37.40
C THR A 22 -20.39 40.90 36.02
N THR A 23 -19.93 41.92 35.29
CA THR A 23 -19.23 41.80 34.01
C THR A 23 -17.87 41.13 34.19
N GLY A 24 -17.84 39.80 34.29
CA GLY A 24 -16.63 39.02 34.12
C GLY A 24 -16.36 38.81 32.63
N SER A 25 -15.14 39.12 32.17
CA SER A 25 -14.71 38.77 30.82
C SER A 25 -14.65 37.25 30.70
N GLN A 26 -15.72 36.64 30.17
CA GLN A 26 -15.76 35.21 29.89
C GLN A 26 -14.94 34.96 28.62
N SER A 27 -13.68 34.57 28.79
CA SER A 27 -12.84 34.11 27.69
C SER A 27 -13.35 32.75 27.22
N ILE A 28 -14.21 32.75 26.20
CA ILE A 28 -14.60 31.53 25.50
C ILE A 28 -13.53 31.29 24.43
N ALA A 29 -12.50 30.51 24.78
CA ALA A 29 -11.49 30.10 23.83
C ALA A 29 -12.05 28.98 22.94
N SER A 30 -12.38 29.33 21.70
CA SER A 30 -12.47 28.38 20.60
C SER A 30 -11.19 27.53 20.61
N THR A 31 -11.34 26.21 20.82
CA THR A 31 -10.27 25.19 20.92
C THR A 31 -9.44 25.09 22.21
N GLY A 32 -9.94 25.64 23.33
CA GLY A 32 -9.43 25.28 24.66
C GLY A 32 -8.91 26.48 25.42
N THR A 33 -9.41 26.65 26.63
CA THR A 33 -8.68 27.39 27.65
C THR A 33 -7.30 26.76 27.72
N ALA A 34 -6.24 27.50 27.38
CA ALA A 34 -4.88 27.01 27.55
C ALA A 34 -4.77 26.51 28.99
N ILE A 35 -4.44 25.23 29.20
CA ILE A 35 -4.38 24.60 30.54
C ILE A 35 -3.47 25.44 31.46
N SER A 36 -2.50 26.15 30.87
CA SER A 36 -1.62 27.11 31.56
C SER A 36 -2.32 28.34 32.17
N VAL A 37 -3.58 28.62 31.83
CA VAL A 37 -4.37 29.76 32.32
C VAL A 37 -5.43 29.31 33.33
N ILE A 38 -5.59 28.00 33.53
CA ILE A 38 -6.61 27.46 34.44
C ILE A 38 -6.07 27.41 35.87
N ASP A 39 -6.62 28.25 36.73
CA ASP A 39 -6.32 28.23 38.16
C ASP A 39 -7.15 27.16 38.89
N ILE A 40 -6.48 26.12 39.39
CA ILE A 40 -7.11 25.00 40.11
C ILE A 40 -7.39 25.30 41.59
N SER A 41 -7.01 26.49 42.08
CA SER A 41 -7.21 26.88 43.48
C SER A 41 -8.68 27.05 43.87
N THR A 42 -9.57 27.17 42.88
CA THR A 42 -11.02 27.29 43.07
C THR A 42 -11.75 26.07 42.53
N ALA A 43 -12.89 25.72 43.13
CA ALA A 43 -13.73 24.61 42.67
C ALA A 43 -14.22 24.80 41.22
N ALA A 44 -14.51 26.04 40.81
CA ALA A 44 -14.94 26.35 39.45
C ALA A 44 -13.79 26.19 38.43
N GLY A 45 -12.58 26.64 38.80
CA GLY A 45 -11.38 26.47 37.97
C GLY A 45 -10.96 25.00 37.84
N ALA A 46 -11.07 24.21 38.90
CA ALA A 46 -10.84 22.77 38.85
C ALA A 46 -11.82 22.04 37.90
N ASN A 47 -13.12 22.38 37.91
CA ASN A 47 -14.10 21.83 36.97
C ASN A 47 -13.80 22.22 35.51
N THR A 48 -13.32 23.44 35.31
CA THR A 48 -12.91 23.93 33.97
C THR A 48 -11.66 23.19 33.48
N ALA A 49 -10.70 22.92 34.38
CA ALA A 49 -9.51 22.12 34.08
C ALA A 49 -9.87 20.69 33.65
N LEU A 50 -10.77 20.04 34.38
CA LEU A 50 -11.24 18.69 34.05
C LEU A 50 -11.90 18.64 32.67
N THR A 51 -12.74 19.63 32.34
CA THR A 51 -13.40 19.70 31.04
C THR A 51 -12.40 19.90 29.91
N ALA A 52 -11.39 20.77 30.11
CA ALA A 52 -10.34 21.00 29.12
C ALA A 52 -9.45 19.77 28.90
N ILE A 53 -9.11 19.04 29.98
CA ILE A 53 -8.35 17.79 29.91
C ILE A 53 -9.16 16.71 29.19
N ASP A 54 -10.46 16.58 29.48
CA ASP A 54 -11.31 15.58 28.82
C ASP A 54 -11.43 15.84 27.31
N ALA A 55 -11.57 17.11 26.91
CA ALA A 55 -11.54 17.50 25.50
C ALA A 55 -10.19 17.15 24.84
N ALA A 56 -9.07 17.42 25.52
CA ALA A 56 -7.74 17.09 25.02
C ALA A 56 -7.51 15.56 24.90
N LEU A 57 -7.97 14.79 25.89
CA LEU A 57 -7.91 13.33 25.86
C LEU A 57 -8.79 12.76 24.75
N THR A 58 -9.98 13.32 24.53
CA THR A 58 -10.86 12.95 23.41
C THR A 58 -10.18 13.18 22.07
N GLN A 59 -9.51 14.32 21.89
CA GLN A 59 -8.75 14.61 20.67
C GLN A 59 -7.61 13.61 20.46
N ILE A 60 -6.81 13.32 21.49
CA ILE A 60 -5.72 12.34 21.42
C ILE A 60 -6.26 10.96 21.09
N ASN A 61 -7.36 10.54 21.74
CA ASN A 61 -7.99 9.25 21.49
C ASN A 61 -8.52 9.14 20.06
N SER A 62 -9.11 10.22 19.52
CA SER A 62 -9.53 10.29 18.12
C SER A 62 -8.34 10.09 17.17
N SER A 63 -7.24 10.81 17.38
CA SER A 63 -6.03 10.63 16.56
C SER A 63 -5.45 9.22 16.69
N ARG A 64 -5.44 8.63 17.89
CA ARG A 64 -5.01 7.23 18.09
C ARG A 64 -5.91 6.23 17.37
N ALA A 65 -7.22 6.45 17.38
CA ALA A 65 -8.18 5.62 16.66
C ALA A 65 -7.96 5.67 15.14
N GLU A 66 -7.72 6.86 14.59
CA GLU A 66 -7.39 7.04 13.17
C GLU A 66 -6.08 6.31 12.80
N LEU A 67 -5.03 6.45 13.61
CA LEU A 67 -3.78 5.72 13.40
C LEU A 67 -3.97 4.20 13.50
N GLY A 68 -4.84 3.72 14.38
CA GLY A 68 -5.21 2.30 14.47
C GLY A 68 -5.94 1.81 13.22
N ALA A 69 -6.87 2.59 12.69
CA ALA A 69 -7.57 2.29 11.44
C ALA A 69 -6.61 2.24 10.24
N ILE A 70 -5.67 3.19 10.17
CA ILE A 70 -4.62 3.21 9.14
C ILE A 70 -3.72 1.97 9.25
N GLN A 71 -3.31 1.56 10.45
CA GLN A 71 -2.53 0.34 10.65
C GLN A 71 -3.27 -0.91 10.18
N ASN A 72 -4.56 -1.04 10.50
CA ASN A 72 -5.39 -2.15 10.00
C ASN A 72 -5.47 -2.16 8.46
N ARG A 73 -5.60 -0.98 7.85
CA ARG A 73 -5.60 -0.85 6.39
C ARG A 73 -4.25 -1.23 5.80
N PHE A 74 -3.14 -0.84 6.41
CA PHE A 74 -1.80 -1.25 5.98
C PHE A 74 -1.61 -2.77 6.08
N SER A 75 -1.98 -3.39 7.20
CA SER A 75 -1.92 -4.86 7.34
C SER A 75 -2.69 -5.55 6.22
N SER A 76 -3.96 -5.16 6.02
CA SER A 76 -4.81 -5.76 4.99
C SER A 76 -4.25 -5.57 3.57
N THR A 77 -3.66 -4.40 3.30
CA THR A 77 -3.05 -4.10 2.00
C THR A 77 -1.78 -4.92 1.79
N ILE A 78 -0.95 -5.07 2.83
CA ILE A 78 0.27 -5.88 2.78
C ILE A 78 -0.07 -7.35 2.54
N ASP A 79 -1.04 -7.90 3.26
CA ASP A 79 -1.50 -9.28 3.09
C ASP A 79 -2.03 -9.55 1.67
N ASN A 80 -2.80 -8.60 1.13
CA ASN A 80 -3.28 -8.66 -0.25
C ASN A 80 -2.13 -8.58 -1.28
N LEU A 81 -1.16 -7.69 -1.06
CA LEU A 81 0.02 -7.56 -1.93
C LEU A 81 0.90 -8.81 -1.90
N MET A 82 1.12 -9.42 -0.73
CA MET A 82 1.87 -10.67 -0.62
C MET A 82 1.18 -11.79 -1.42
N THR A 83 -0.14 -11.92 -1.27
CA THR A 83 -0.93 -12.92 -2.02
C THR A 83 -0.85 -12.68 -3.52
N ASN A 84 -0.98 -11.43 -3.97
CA ASN A 84 -0.86 -11.08 -5.38
C ASN A 84 0.55 -11.32 -5.93
N SER A 85 1.60 -11.01 -5.15
CA SER A 85 3.00 -11.27 -5.51
C SER A 85 3.25 -12.76 -5.69
N GLU A 86 2.73 -13.60 -4.79
CA GLU A 86 2.84 -15.06 -4.88
C GLU A 86 2.13 -15.59 -6.15
N ASN A 87 0.90 -15.14 -6.39
CA ASN A 87 0.14 -15.53 -7.59
C ASN A 87 0.83 -15.09 -8.89
N LEU A 88 1.42 -13.89 -8.92
CA LEU A 88 2.15 -13.38 -10.06
C LEU A 88 3.44 -14.18 -10.29
N SER A 89 4.19 -14.47 -9.23
CA SER A 89 5.40 -15.30 -9.28
C SER A 89 5.09 -16.70 -9.82
N ALA A 90 4.05 -17.35 -9.29
CA ALA A 90 3.60 -18.66 -9.73
C ALA A 90 3.15 -18.65 -11.20
N SER A 91 2.40 -17.63 -11.62
CA SER A 91 1.97 -17.47 -13.02
C SER A 91 3.16 -17.27 -13.96
N ARG A 92 4.12 -16.44 -13.55
CA ARG A 92 5.35 -16.20 -14.30
C ARG A 92 6.21 -17.46 -14.39
N SER A 93 6.34 -18.25 -13.33
CA SER A 93 7.04 -19.54 -13.36
C SER A 93 6.40 -20.48 -14.39
N ARG A 94 5.06 -20.61 -14.39
CA ARG A 94 4.36 -21.45 -15.36
C ARG A 94 4.58 -21.01 -16.81
N ILE A 95 4.58 -19.71 -17.07
CA ILE A 95 4.88 -19.17 -18.42
C ILE A 95 6.31 -19.52 -18.80
N MET A 96 7.28 -19.24 -17.93
CA MET A 96 8.69 -19.53 -18.17
C MET A 96 8.94 -21.03 -18.41
N ASP A 97 8.32 -21.90 -17.61
CA ASP A 97 8.44 -23.36 -17.74
C ASP A 97 7.81 -23.86 -19.04
N ALA A 98 6.65 -23.32 -19.44
CA ALA A 98 6.01 -23.66 -20.70
C ALA A 98 6.84 -23.20 -21.92
N ASP A 99 7.39 -21.99 -21.87
CA ASP A 99 8.26 -21.45 -22.92
C ASP A 99 9.56 -22.28 -23.03
N PHE A 100 10.16 -22.65 -21.91
CA PHE A 100 11.34 -23.54 -21.89
C PHE A 100 11.03 -24.92 -22.47
N ALA A 101 9.89 -25.51 -22.11
CA ALA A 101 9.47 -26.79 -22.65
C ALA A 101 9.26 -26.72 -24.17
N GLN A 102 8.65 -25.64 -24.67
CA GLN A 102 8.44 -25.43 -26.10
C GLN A 102 9.76 -25.23 -26.86
N GLU A 103 10.68 -24.43 -26.34
CA GLU A 103 11.99 -24.21 -26.96
C GLU A 103 12.82 -25.50 -26.96
N THR A 104 12.81 -26.26 -25.86
CA THR A 104 13.49 -27.55 -25.76
C THR A 104 12.91 -28.56 -26.76
N ALA A 105 11.59 -28.60 -26.93
CA ALA A 105 10.93 -29.45 -27.92
C ALA A 105 11.30 -29.05 -29.36
N ASN A 106 11.38 -27.74 -29.64
CA ASN A 106 11.81 -27.23 -30.94
C ASN A 106 13.27 -27.58 -31.23
N LEU A 107 14.16 -27.38 -30.26
CA LEU A 107 15.58 -27.75 -30.35
C LEU A 107 15.74 -29.26 -30.61
N SER A 108 15.04 -30.10 -29.85
CA SER A 108 15.05 -31.55 -30.05
C SER A 108 14.53 -31.93 -31.44
N ARG A 109 13.42 -31.33 -31.89
CA ARG A 109 12.90 -31.55 -33.25
C ARG A 109 13.92 -31.15 -34.31
N ALA A 110 14.59 -30.01 -34.16
CA ALA A 110 15.62 -29.54 -35.08
C ALA A 110 16.82 -30.50 -35.13
N GLN A 111 17.28 -31.00 -33.98
CA GLN A 111 18.36 -32.00 -33.90
C GLN A 111 17.98 -33.32 -34.58
N ILE A 112 16.75 -33.81 -34.34
CA ILE A 112 16.24 -35.02 -35.00
C ILE A 112 16.16 -34.81 -36.52
N LEU A 113 15.66 -33.66 -36.98
CA LEU A 113 15.59 -33.36 -38.42
C LEU A 113 16.99 -33.27 -39.05
N GLN A 114 17.98 -32.74 -38.36
CA GLN A 114 19.37 -32.71 -38.84
C GLN A 114 19.95 -34.13 -38.96
N GLN A 115 19.76 -34.98 -37.95
CA GLN A 115 20.22 -36.38 -37.98
C GLN A 115 19.46 -37.22 -39.03
N ALA A 116 18.15 -37.02 -39.16
CA ALA A 116 17.35 -37.67 -40.18
C ALA A 116 17.72 -37.18 -41.59
N GLY A 117 18.00 -35.88 -41.76
CA GLY A 117 18.44 -35.30 -43.02
C GLY A 117 19.77 -35.88 -43.50
N THR A 118 20.76 -36.02 -42.62
CA THR A 118 22.05 -36.64 -42.98
C THR A 118 21.89 -38.13 -43.29
N ALA A 119 21.09 -38.87 -42.50
CA ALA A 119 20.80 -40.27 -42.77
C ALA A 119 20.01 -40.48 -44.08
N MET A 120 19.04 -39.62 -44.37
CA MET A 120 18.25 -39.63 -45.61
C MET A 120 19.12 -39.31 -46.83
N VAL A 121 20.03 -38.34 -46.73
CA VAL A 121 21.00 -38.05 -47.80
C VAL A 121 21.95 -39.23 -48.01
N ALA A 122 22.43 -39.86 -46.94
CA ALA A 122 23.26 -41.06 -47.04
C ALA A 122 22.51 -42.22 -47.72
N GLN A 123 21.25 -42.46 -47.36
CA GLN A 123 20.39 -43.48 -47.98
C GLN A 123 20.08 -43.16 -49.45
N ALA A 124 19.78 -41.90 -49.77
CA ALA A 124 19.51 -41.45 -51.13
C ALA A 124 20.74 -41.55 -52.03
N ASN A 125 21.96 -41.39 -51.50
CA ASN A 125 23.20 -41.57 -52.27
C ASN A 125 23.55 -43.04 -52.54
N GLN A 126 23.07 -43.99 -51.72
CA GLN A 126 23.28 -45.42 -51.92
C GLN A 126 22.27 -46.03 -52.91
N LEU A 127 21.07 -45.45 -53.05
CA LEU A 127 20.03 -45.96 -53.93
C LEU A 127 20.45 -46.03 -55.42
N PRO A 128 21.09 -45.01 -56.02
CA PRO A 128 21.53 -45.04 -57.43
C PRO A 128 22.55 -46.15 -57.71
N GLN A 129 23.43 -46.45 -56.75
CA GLN A 129 24.45 -47.49 -56.92
C GLN A 129 23.83 -48.89 -56.99
N ASN A 130 22.74 -49.11 -56.26
CA ASN A 130 21.98 -50.36 -56.35
C ASN A 130 21.21 -50.47 -57.67
N VAL A 131 20.71 -49.35 -58.21
CA VAL A 131 20.03 -49.34 -59.52
C VAL A 131 21.01 -49.59 -60.67
N LEU A 132 22.23 -49.05 -60.61
CA LEU A 132 23.27 -49.30 -61.61
C LEU A 132 23.72 -50.78 -61.61
N LYS A 133 23.76 -51.45 -60.46
CA LYS A 133 24.00 -52.91 -60.40
C LYS A 133 22.89 -53.73 -61.08
N LEU A 134 21.65 -53.24 -61.10
CA LEU A 134 20.53 -53.89 -61.79
C LEU A 134 20.47 -53.60 -63.29
N LEU A 135 21.18 -52.57 -63.77
CA LEU A 135 21.27 -52.24 -65.21
C LEU A 135 22.51 -52.86 -65.88
N GLN A 136 23.49 -53.34 -65.10
CA GLN A 136 24.72 -53.98 -65.59
C GLN A 136 24.70 -55.51 -65.51
N GLY A 137 23.66 -56.11 -64.91
CA GLY A 137 23.43 -57.56 -64.85
C GLY A 137 22.20 -57.95 -65.65
#